data_AF-A0A2E0SRN3-F1
#
_entry.id   AF-A0A2E0SRN3-F1
#
_cell.length_a   1.000
_cell.length_b   1.000
_cell.length_c   1.000
_cell.angle_alpha   90.00
_cell.angle_beta   90.00
_cell.angle_gamma   90.00
#
_symmetry.space_group_name_H-M   'P 1'
#
loop_
_entity.id
_entity.type
_entity.pdbx_description
1 polymer ?
#
loop_
_entity_poly.entity_id
_entity_poly.type
_entity_poly.pdbx_seq_one_letter_code
_entity_poly.pdbx_strand_id
1 'polypeptide(L)'
;MLRVDPAVQSVLGAPMSVRDAGDVEGAAHVATIETADGMRATVGVCSWPGDEADVRLLDFWSGADDYRRLERAGKMSLAMVADRRVGILRAMRYGEREWPTLQTVDWAQLDQLAGTDFAALLTEHGATVGTVAELNPAGRRFKEAPAFAFADAPVSALVAFAVTRVVPIMVGFGRPGLESVHG
;
A
#
# COMPACT_ATOMS: atom_id res chain seq x y z
N MET A 1 -0.24 8.79 11.97
CA MET A 1 -1.67 9.14 11.95
C MET A 1 -2.19 9.04 10.51
N LEU A 2 -3.28 8.30 10.29
CA LEU A 2 -3.98 8.21 9.01
C LEU A 2 -5.33 8.93 9.16
N ARG A 3 -5.66 9.83 8.23
CA ARG A 3 -6.96 10.52 8.18
C ARG A 3 -7.56 10.37 6.79
N VAL A 4 -8.70 9.70 6.72
CA VAL A 4 -9.42 9.45 5.45
C VAL A 4 -10.40 10.57 5.18
N ASP A 5 -10.39 11.09 3.95
CA ASP A 5 -11.40 12.03 3.46
C ASP A 5 -12.69 11.24 3.13
N PRO A 6 -13.86 11.64 3.66
CA PRO A 6 -15.12 10.99 3.31
C PRO A 6 -15.52 11.17 1.84
N ALA A 7 -15.00 12.19 1.14
CA ALA A 7 -15.35 12.48 -0.24
C ALA A 7 -14.43 11.74 -1.24
N VAL A 8 -15.02 11.32 -2.35
CA VAL A 8 -14.28 10.89 -3.54
C VAL A 8 -13.81 12.13 -4.29
N GLN A 9 -12.53 12.15 -4.67
CA GLN A 9 -11.91 13.26 -5.39
C GLN A 9 -11.59 12.86 -6.83
N SER A 10 -11.68 13.79 -7.78
CA SER A 10 -11.12 13.60 -9.13
C SER A 10 -9.60 13.70 -9.07
N VAL A 11 -8.92 12.81 -9.77
CA VAL A 11 -7.46 12.76 -9.87
C VAL A 11 -7.03 12.59 -11.32
N LEU A 12 -5.93 13.24 -11.70
CA LEU A 12 -5.26 12.99 -12.97
C LEU A 12 -4.04 12.09 -12.75
N GLY A 13 -3.86 11.11 -13.61
CA GLY A 13 -2.63 10.32 -13.62
C GLY A 13 -2.64 9.18 -14.61
N ALA A 14 -1.47 8.58 -14.81
CA ALA A 14 -1.33 7.40 -15.65
C ALA A 14 -1.65 6.11 -14.86
N PRO A 15 -2.61 5.28 -15.30
CA PRO A 15 -2.82 3.93 -14.80
C PRO A 15 -1.56 3.08 -15.04
N MET A 16 -1.36 2.03 -14.24
CA MET A 16 -0.20 1.16 -14.37
C MET A 16 -0.18 0.34 -15.66
N SER A 17 -1.35 0.00 -16.23
CA SER A 17 -1.42 -0.77 -17.48
C SER A 17 -1.07 0.05 -18.73
N VAL A 18 -1.24 1.37 -18.69
CA VAL A 18 -1.09 2.27 -19.86
C VAL A 18 -0.19 3.48 -19.55
N ARG A 19 0.91 3.26 -18.82
CA ARG A 19 1.83 4.32 -18.35
C ARG A 19 2.30 5.30 -19.43
N ASP A 20 2.40 4.83 -20.68
CA ASP A 20 2.91 5.63 -21.80
C ASP A 20 1.80 6.34 -22.61
N ALA A 21 0.52 6.10 -22.28
CA ALA A 21 -0.63 6.69 -22.99
C ALA A 21 -1.01 8.10 -22.51
N GLY A 22 -0.32 8.62 -21.49
CA GLY A 22 -0.60 9.91 -20.87
C GLY A 22 -1.50 9.83 -19.64
N ASP A 23 -1.77 10.99 -19.05
CA ASP A 23 -2.65 11.10 -17.88
C ASP A 23 -4.12 10.99 -18.29
N VAL A 24 -4.88 10.22 -17.51
CA VAL A 24 -6.33 10.13 -17.63
C VAL A 24 -6.97 10.58 -16.33
N GLU A 25 -8.23 10.99 -16.42
CA GLU A 25 -9.04 11.28 -15.24
C GLU A 25 -9.49 9.99 -14.56
N GLY A 26 -9.37 9.96 -13.24
CA GLY A 26 -9.83 8.89 -12.36
C GLY A 26 -10.49 9.44 -11.11
N ALA A 27 -10.96 8.53 -10.27
CA ALA A 27 -11.58 8.85 -8.98
C ALA A 27 -10.74 8.27 -7.85
N ALA A 28 -10.55 9.00 -6.76
CA ALA A 28 -9.77 8.56 -5.62
C ALA A 28 -10.50 8.74 -4.29
N HIS A 29 -10.44 7.70 -3.46
CA HIS A 29 -10.64 7.86 -2.01
C HIS A 29 -9.30 8.24 -1.39
N VAL A 30 -9.26 9.40 -0.76
CA VAL A 30 -8.00 10.05 -0.36
C VAL A 30 -7.80 9.95 1.15
N ALA A 31 -6.54 9.83 1.56
CA ALA A 31 -6.16 9.99 2.95
C ALA A 31 -4.86 10.79 3.09
N THR A 32 -4.76 11.51 4.20
CA THR A 32 -3.51 12.10 4.65
C THR A 32 -2.80 11.14 5.61
N ILE A 33 -1.52 10.89 5.36
CA ILE A 33 -0.63 10.15 6.27
C ILE A 33 0.37 11.14 6.87
N GLU A 34 0.50 11.06 8.19
CA GLU A 34 1.52 11.77 8.98
C GLU A 34 2.29 10.76 9.83
N THR A 35 3.62 10.82 9.82
CA THR A 35 4.49 9.92 10.59
C THR A 35 5.20 10.67 11.73
N ALA A 36 5.75 9.93 12.69
CA ALA A 36 6.45 10.50 13.84
C ALA A 36 7.79 11.18 13.47
N ASP A 37 8.42 10.75 12.37
CA ASP A 37 9.64 11.33 11.81
C ASP A 37 9.37 12.51 10.85
N GLY A 38 8.12 13.00 10.79
CA GLY A 38 7.77 14.25 10.11
C GLY A 38 7.39 14.11 8.63
N MET A 39 7.18 12.89 8.13
CA MET A 39 6.57 12.70 6.80
C MET A 39 5.11 13.11 6.82
N ARG A 40 4.71 13.83 5.77
CA ARG A 40 3.33 14.21 5.51
C ARG A 40 3.04 14.10 4.02
N ALA A 41 1.98 13.36 3.70
CA ALA A 41 1.63 13.08 2.32
C ALA A 41 0.14 12.76 2.13
N THR A 42 -0.31 12.91 0.89
CA THR A 42 -1.61 12.47 0.42
C THR A 42 -1.47 11.16 -0.34
N VAL A 43 -2.24 10.16 0.05
CA VAL A 43 -2.34 8.87 -0.64
C VAL A 43 -3.77 8.64 -1.09
N GLY A 44 -3.95 7.91 -2.18
CA GLY A 44 -5.27 7.64 -2.72
C GLY A 44 -5.43 6.21 -3.20
N VAL A 45 -6.60 5.64 -2.96
CA VAL A 45 -7.09 4.45 -3.66
C VAL A 45 -7.79 4.94 -4.91
N CYS A 46 -7.10 4.81 -6.04
CA CYS A 46 -7.52 5.35 -7.32
C CYS A 46 -8.23 4.28 -8.14
N SER A 47 -9.36 4.65 -8.73
CA SER A 47 -10.07 3.91 -9.76
C SER A 47 -9.91 4.64 -11.08
N TRP A 48 -9.53 3.90 -12.11
CA TRP A 48 -9.27 4.39 -13.45
C TRP A 48 -10.26 3.78 -14.46
N PRO A 49 -10.39 4.35 -15.66
CA PRO A 49 -11.15 3.72 -16.74
C PRO A 49 -10.67 2.29 -17.03
N GLY A 50 -11.61 1.38 -17.34
CA GLY A 50 -11.28 -0.01 -17.66
C GLY A 50 -11.06 -0.92 -16.45
N ASP A 51 -11.71 -0.63 -15.33
CA ASP A 51 -11.65 -1.38 -14.06
C ASP A 51 -10.24 -1.51 -13.45
N GLU A 52 -9.29 -0.67 -13.85
CA GLU A 52 -7.99 -0.62 -13.21
C GLU A 52 -8.07 0.16 -11.89
N ALA A 53 -7.41 -0.35 -10.85
CA ALA A 53 -7.30 0.36 -9.59
C ALA A 53 -5.93 0.14 -8.93
N ASP A 54 -5.48 1.14 -8.18
CA ASP A 54 -4.27 1.03 -7.38
C ASP A 54 -4.25 2.03 -6.22
N VAL A 55 -3.44 1.71 -5.20
CA VAL A 55 -3.12 2.65 -4.13
C VAL A 55 -1.79 3.32 -4.43
N ARG A 56 -1.75 4.66 -4.41
CA ARG A 56 -0.54 5.43 -4.72
C ARG A 56 -0.41 6.67 -3.85
N LEU A 57 0.82 7.19 -3.82
CA LEU A 57 1.09 8.55 -3.39
C LEU A 57 0.53 9.51 -4.45
N LEU A 58 -0.29 10.46 -4.01
CA LEU A 58 -0.84 11.54 -4.84
C LEU A 58 -0.03 12.82 -4.68
N ASP A 59 0.38 13.13 -3.45
CA ASP A 59 1.16 14.33 -3.16
C ASP A 59 2.09 14.09 -1.95
N PHE A 60 3.25 14.73 -1.97
CA PHE A 60 4.25 14.66 -0.90
C PHE A 60 4.57 16.06 -0.40
N TRP A 61 4.23 16.34 0.84
CA TRP A 61 4.33 17.68 1.41
C TRP A 61 5.63 17.87 2.20
N SER A 62 6.03 16.89 3.00
CA SER A 62 7.24 16.93 3.81
C SER A 62 7.70 15.53 4.22
N GLY A 63 8.95 15.42 4.67
CA GLY A 63 9.55 14.18 5.18
C GLY A 63 10.97 13.96 4.64
N ALA A 64 11.62 12.88 5.09
CA ALA A 64 12.91 12.46 4.58
C ALA A 64 12.84 12.07 3.09
N ASP A 65 13.96 12.23 2.36
CA ASP A 65 14.04 11.94 0.93
C ASP A 65 13.73 10.48 0.59
N ASP A 66 13.97 9.54 1.51
CA ASP A 66 13.65 8.12 1.32
C ASP A 66 12.15 7.91 1.00
N TYR A 67 11.25 8.75 1.52
CA TYR A 67 9.81 8.68 1.20
C TYR A 67 9.48 9.07 -0.23
N ARG A 68 10.33 9.85 -0.93
CA ARG A 68 10.17 10.14 -2.36
C ARG A 68 10.17 8.87 -3.20
N ARG A 69 10.72 7.77 -2.66
CA ARG A 69 10.66 6.45 -3.30
C ARG A 69 9.22 6.00 -3.59
N LEU A 70 8.26 6.45 -2.79
CA LEU A 70 6.84 6.10 -2.94
C LEU A 70 6.24 6.61 -4.26
N GLU A 71 6.71 7.75 -4.78
CA GLU A 71 6.27 8.30 -6.08
C GLU A 71 6.53 7.31 -7.22
N ARG A 72 7.68 6.62 -7.17
CA ARG A 72 8.16 5.75 -8.25
C ARG A 72 7.85 4.28 -8.04
N ALA A 73 7.83 3.81 -6.78
CA ALA A 73 7.77 2.39 -6.46
C ALA A 73 6.77 2.03 -5.37
N GLY A 74 6.04 3.00 -4.80
CA GLY A 74 5.06 2.75 -3.74
C GLY A 74 3.77 2.07 -4.20
N LYS A 75 3.43 2.20 -5.50
CA LYS A 75 2.14 1.80 -6.06
C LYS A 75 1.76 0.36 -5.70
N MET A 76 0.51 0.16 -5.28
CA MET A 76 -0.09 -1.15 -4.97
C MET A 76 -1.21 -1.43 -5.98
N SER A 77 -1.01 -2.40 -6.87
CA SER A 77 -2.08 -2.83 -7.78
C SER A 77 -3.24 -3.47 -7.02
N LEU A 78 -4.46 -3.17 -7.45
CA LEU A 78 -5.69 -3.78 -6.96
C LEU A 78 -6.41 -4.49 -8.11
N ALA A 79 -6.27 -5.81 -8.17
CA ALA A 79 -6.93 -6.61 -9.20
C ALA A 79 -8.43 -6.71 -8.92
N MET A 80 -9.29 -6.58 -9.94
CA MET A 80 -10.70 -6.90 -9.81
C MET A 80 -10.89 -8.42 -9.87
N VAL A 81 -11.56 -9.00 -8.86
CA VAL A 81 -11.94 -10.41 -8.81
C VAL A 81 -13.41 -10.47 -8.39
N ALA A 82 -14.28 -10.82 -9.34
CA ALA A 82 -15.73 -10.68 -9.20
C ALA A 82 -16.12 -9.23 -8.82
N ASP A 83 -16.58 -9.02 -7.59
CA ASP A 83 -17.04 -7.76 -7.01
C ASP A 83 -16.07 -7.14 -6.00
N ARG A 84 -14.84 -7.68 -5.91
CA ARG A 84 -13.85 -7.25 -4.91
C ARG A 84 -12.53 -6.85 -5.55
N ARG A 85 -11.89 -5.88 -4.92
CA ARG A 85 -10.50 -5.46 -5.19
C ARG A 85 -9.56 -6.28 -4.35
N VAL A 86 -8.60 -6.95 -4.98
CA VAL A 86 -7.59 -7.80 -4.33
C VAL A 86 -6.20 -7.17 -4.45
N GLY A 87 -5.57 -6.89 -3.31
CA GLY A 87 -4.21 -6.38 -3.21
C GLY A 87 -3.23 -7.42 -2.65
N ILE A 88 -2.04 -7.49 -3.23
CA ILE A 88 -0.94 -8.32 -2.70
C ILE A 88 -0.15 -7.50 -1.68
N LEU A 89 0.06 -8.08 -0.49
CA LEU A 89 0.84 -7.45 0.57
C LEU A 89 2.32 -7.72 0.35
N ARG A 90 3.02 -6.67 -0.08
CA ARG A 90 4.48 -6.60 -0.21
C ARG A 90 4.93 -5.36 0.53
N ALA A 91 6.05 -5.45 1.21
CA ALA A 91 6.57 -4.32 1.99
C ALA A 91 7.78 -3.68 1.31
N MET A 92 7.92 -2.37 1.48
CA MET A 92 9.18 -1.68 1.25
C MET A 92 10.22 -2.23 2.21
N ARG A 93 11.40 -2.60 1.69
CA ARG A 93 12.49 -3.14 2.49
C ARG A 93 13.82 -2.64 1.97
N TYR A 94 14.68 -2.19 2.88
CA TYR A 94 16.09 -1.92 2.60
C TYR A 94 16.85 -3.24 2.49
N GLY A 95 17.80 -3.28 1.57
CA GLY A 95 18.69 -4.42 1.38
C GLY A 95 20.07 -3.88 1.04
N GLU A 96 20.69 -4.43 0.00
CA GLU A 96 22.00 -3.98 -0.47
C GLU A 96 21.98 -2.62 -1.21
N ARG A 97 20.78 -2.15 -1.60
CA ARG A 97 20.60 -0.86 -2.27
C ARG A 97 20.41 0.24 -1.23
N GLU A 98 20.83 1.45 -1.59
CA GLU A 98 20.64 2.66 -0.76
C GLU A 98 19.16 3.03 -0.55
N TRP A 99 18.27 2.57 -1.43
CA TRP A 99 16.84 2.86 -1.37
C TRP A 99 16.00 1.59 -1.16
N PRO A 100 14.82 1.73 -0.52
CA PRO A 100 13.94 0.60 -0.29
C PRO A 100 13.29 0.11 -1.59
N THR A 101 13.01 -1.18 -1.62
CA THR A 101 12.33 -1.86 -2.74
C THR A 101 11.18 -2.71 -2.23
N LEU A 102 10.14 -2.90 -3.05
CA LEU A 102 9.06 -3.82 -2.68
C LEU A 102 9.57 -5.25 -2.67
N GLN A 103 9.39 -5.95 -1.56
CA GLN A 103 9.77 -7.33 -1.35
C GLN A 103 8.56 -8.15 -0.89
N THR A 104 8.58 -9.45 -1.15
CA THR A 104 7.62 -10.37 -0.54
C THR A 104 7.88 -10.41 0.96
N VAL A 105 6.80 -10.48 1.73
CA VAL A 105 6.81 -10.61 3.19
C VAL A 105 5.84 -11.69 3.62
N ASP A 106 5.99 -12.20 4.83
CA ASP A 106 5.02 -13.07 5.49
C ASP A 106 4.18 -12.30 6.51
N TRP A 107 3.20 -12.97 7.12
CA TRP A 107 2.33 -12.36 8.13
C TRP A 107 3.10 -11.91 9.38
N ALA A 108 4.11 -12.66 9.82
CA ALA A 108 4.89 -12.28 11.01
C ALA A 108 5.65 -10.97 10.81
N GLN A 109 6.22 -10.75 9.63
CA GLN A 109 6.86 -9.48 9.26
C GLN A 109 5.85 -8.34 9.16
N LEU A 110 4.63 -8.62 8.67
CA LEU A 110 3.57 -7.63 8.62
C LEU A 110 3.08 -7.25 10.01
N ASP A 111 2.97 -8.21 10.93
CA ASP A 111 2.60 -7.98 12.32
C ASP A 111 3.65 -7.12 13.04
N GLN A 112 4.94 -7.40 12.79
CA GLN A 112 6.04 -6.57 13.29
C GLN A 112 5.94 -5.12 12.79
N LEU A 113 5.67 -4.92 11.50
CA LEU A 113 5.53 -3.59 10.92
C LEU A 113 4.28 -2.86 11.44
N ALA A 114 3.17 -3.58 11.63
CA ALA A 114 1.95 -3.02 12.17
C ALA A 114 2.03 -2.74 13.69
N GLY A 115 2.91 -3.45 14.41
CA GLY A 115 2.96 -3.47 15.87
C GLY A 115 1.77 -4.20 16.51
N THR A 116 1.04 -5.00 15.74
CA THR A 116 -0.18 -5.73 16.16
C THR A 116 -0.48 -6.85 15.16
N ASP A 117 -1.52 -7.65 15.40
CA ASP A 117 -2.04 -8.60 14.41
C ASP A 117 -2.58 -7.85 13.19
N PHE A 118 -1.83 -7.89 12.10
CA PHE A 118 -2.13 -7.10 10.91
C PHE A 118 -3.31 -7.66 10.12
N ALA A 119 -3.53 -8.98 10.17
CA ALA A 119 -4.67 -9.63 9.56
C ALA A 119 -5.98 -9.18 10.25
N ALA A 120 -5.98 -9.15 11.59
CA ALA A 120 -7.09 -8.63 12.38
C ALA A 120 -7.34 -7.14 12.12
N LEU A 121 -6.28 -6.32 12.06
CA LEU A 121 -6.40 -4.89 11.75
C LEU A 121 -7.04 -4.63 10.39
N LEU A 122 -6.63 -5.36 9.35
CA LEU A 122 -7.25 -5.22 8.03
C LEU A 122 -8.73 -5.65 8.04
N THR A 123 -9.06 -6.70 8.80
CA THR A 123 -10.43 -7.20 8.95
C THR A 123 -11.32 -6.19 9.68
N GLU A 124 -10.80 -5.51 10.72
CA GLU A 124 -11.49 -4.41 11.40
C GLU A 124 -11.85 -3.28 10.42
N HIS A 125 -10.99 -3.04 9.43
CA HIS A 125 -11.22 -2.08 8.35
C HIS A 125 -11.94 -2.67 7.12
N GLY A 126 -12.64 -3.80 7.30
CA GLY A 126 -13.56 -4.36 6.30
C GLY A 126 -12.90 -5.20 5.21
N ALA A 127 -11.64 -5.62 5.38
CA ALA A 127 -11.02 -6.55 4.44
C ALA A 127 -11.34 -8.01 4.77
N THR A 128 -11.37 -8.84 3.73
CA THR A 128 -11.07 -10.28 3.86
C THR A 128 -9.58 -10.49 3.64
N VAL A 129 -8.93 -11.28 4.48
CA VAL A 129 -7.49 -11.57 4.40
C VAL A 129 -7.25 -13.03 4.04
N GLY A 130 -6.09 -13.31 3.45
CA GLY A 130 -5.70 -14.66 3.05
C GLY A 130 -4.43 -14.63 2.20
N THR A 131 -4.21 -15.68 1.43
CA THR A 131 -3.18 -15.74 0.39
C THR A 131 -3.70 -15.25 -0.95
N VAL A 132 -2.80 -14.94 -1.90
CA VAL A 132 -3.21 -14.63 -3.27
C VAL A 132 -3.94 -15.80 -3.92
N ALA A 133 -3.56 -17.05 -3.66
CA ALA A 133 -4.21 -18.22 -4.24
C ALA A 133 -5.68 -18.34 -3.80
N GLU A 134 -5.99 -17.99 -2.55
CA GLU A 134 -7.34 -18.01 -2.00
C GLU A 134 -8.19 -16.85 -2.52
N LEU A 135 -7.62 -15.64 -2.56
CA LEU A 135 -8.38 -14.42 -2.89
C LEU A 135 -8.41 -14.09 -4.39
N ASN A 136 -7.40 -14.54 -5.15
CA ASN A 136 -7.33 -14.41 -6.60
C ASN A 136 -6.77 -15.71 -7.21
N PRO A 137 -7.61 -16.76 -7.37
CA PRO A 137 -7.18 -18.05 -7.89
C PRO A 137 -6.60 -18.00 -9.31
N ALA A 138 -6.98 -17.00 -10.11
CA ALA A 138 -6.44 -16.76 -11.45
C ALA A 138 -5.04 -16.11 -11.44
N GLY A 139 -4.59 -15.64 -10.27
CA GLY A 139 -3.27 -15.06 -10.06
C GLY A 139 -2.14 -16.03 -10.41
N ARG A 140 -1.22 -15.57 -11.27
CA ARG A 140 -0.10 -16.40 -11.77
C ARG A 140 1.16 -16.33 -10.92
N ARG A 141 1.27 -15.31 -10.04
CA ARG A 141 2.47 -15.02 -9.25
C ARG A 141 2.09 -14.79 -7.80
N PHE A 142 3.05 -15.00 -6.90
CA PHE A 142 2.91 -14.74 -5.46
C PHE A 142 1.75 -15.49 -4.79
N LYS A 143 1.45 -16.71 -5.25
CA LYS A 143 0.29 -17.50 -4.80
C LYS A 143 0.20 -17.63 -3.27
N GLU A 144 1.32 -17.89 -2.62
CA GLU A 144 1.40 -18.05 -1.16
C GLU A 144 1.61 -16.73 -0.40
N ALA A 145 1.73 -15.59 -1.10
CA ALA A 145 1.96 -14.32 -0.44
C ALA A 145 0.69 -13.83 0.27
N PRO A 146 0.82 -13.15 1.42
CA PRO A 146 -0.29 -12.47 2.06
C PRO A 146 -1.00 -11.50 1.12
N ALA A 147 -2.32 -11.47 1.21
CA ALA A 147 -3.20 -10.66 0.39
C ALA A 147 -4.43 -10.23 1.18
N PHE A 148 -5.11 -9.21 0.65
CA PHE A 148 -6.37 -8.73 1.20
C PHE A 148 -7.34 -8.41 0.06
N ALA A 149 -8.63 -8.47 0.37
CA ALA A 149 -9.72 -8.14 -0.54
C ALA A 149 -10.74 -7.22 0.13
N PHE A 150 -11.31 -6.26 -0.60
CA PHE A 150 -12.39 -5.40 -0.14
C PHE A 150 -13.37 -5.09 -1.28
N ALA A 151 -14.64 -4.80 -0.95
CA ALA A 151 -15.67 -4.44 -1.91
C ALA A 151 -15.74 -2.91 -2.10
N ASP A 152 -16.33 -2.19 -1.14
CA ASP A 152 -16.70 -0.77 -1.31
C ASP A 152 -15.91 0.22 -0.44
N ALA A 153 -15.43 -0.21 0.73
CA ALA A 153 -14.71 0.66 1.66
C ALA A 153 -13.18 0.48 1.53
N PRO A 154 -12.45 1.44 0.95
CA PRO A 154 -11.02 1.27 0.65
C PRO A 154 -10.09 1.59 1.85
N VAL A 155 -10.65 1.73 3.06
CA VAL A 155 -9.88 2.07 4.26
C VAL A 155 -8.81 1.01 4.53
N SER A 156 -9.14 -0.27 4.40
CA SER A 156 -8.18 -1.37 4.53
C SER A 156 -7.03 -1.28 3.53
N ALA A 157 -7.27 -0.80 2.30
CA ALA A 157 -6.22 -0.60 1.31
C ALA A 157 -5.28 0.57 1.66
N LEU A 158 -5.81 1.65 2.25
CA LEU A 158 -5.03 2.78 2.76
C LEU A 158 -4.20 2.37 3.98
N VAL A 159 -4.77 1.60 4.91
CA VAL A 159 -4.06 1.01 6.05
C VAL A 159 -2.97 0.07 5.56
N ALA A 160 -3.30 -0.80 4.60
CA ALA A 160 -2.33 -1.69 3.99
C ALA A 160 -1.16 -0.91 3.40
N PHE A 161 -1.44 0.15 2.64
CA PHE A 161 -0.41 1.01 2.07
C PHE A 161 0.45 1.64 3.16
N ALA A 162 -0.13 2.23 4.20
CA ALA A 162 0.61 2.85 5.29
C ALA A 162 1.58 1.86 5.95
N VAL A 163 1.11 0.69 6.36
CA VAL A 163 1.91 -0.32 7.07
C VAL A 163 3.01 -0.93 6.22
N THR A 164 2.78 -1.10 4.93
CA THR A 164 3.71 -1.82 4.05
C THR A 164 4.58 -0.91 3.19
N ARG A 165 4.25 0.38 3.05
CA ARG A 165 5.02 1.31 2.23
C ARG A 165 5.64 2.43 3.07
N VAL A 166 4.87 3.03 3.98
CA VAL A 166 5.31 4.19 4.77
C VAL A 166 6.09 3.74 6.01
N VAL A 167 5.48 2.89 6.85
CA VAL A 167 6.11 2.43 8.10
C VAL A 167 7.48 1.77 7.87
N PRO A 168 7.70 0.93 6.84
CA PRO A 168 9.00 0.29 6.66
C PRO A 168 10.11 1.30 6.31
N ILE A 169 9.76 2.42 5.67
CA ILE A 169 10.69 3.54 5.43
C ILE A 169 11.00 4.23 6.76
N MET A 170 9.96 4.57 7.53
CA MET A 170 10.06 5.22 8.85
C MET A 170 10.98 4.47 9.80
N VAL A 171 10.86 3.15 9.88
CA VAL A 171 11.63 2.32 10.82
C VAL A 171 12.92 1.75 10.22
N GLY A 172 13.23 2.07 8.96
CA GLY A 172 14.40 1.52 8.27
C GLY A 172 14.38 0.00 8.11
N PHE A 173 13.20 -0.59 7.88
CA PHE A 173 13.02 -2.05 7.84
C PHE A 173 13.97 -2.74 6.85
N GLY A 174 14.77 -3.68 7.36
CA GLY A 174 15.80 -4.40 6.60
C GLY A 174 17.19 -3.75 6.62
N ARG A 175 17.37 -2.57 7.24
CA ARG A 175 18.70 -2.03 7.51
C ARG A 175 19.35 -2.79 8.69
N PRO A 176 20.57 -3.30 8.54
CA PRO A 176 21.27 -3.96 9.65
C PRO A 176 21.53 -2.96 10.80
N GLY A 177 21.25 -3.38 12.04
CA GLY A 177 21.55 -2.61 13.25
C GLY A 177 20.41 -1.75 13.81
N LEU A 178 19.22 -1.76 13.21
CA LEU A 178 18.00 -1.11 13.75
C LEU A 178 16.99 -2.10 14.36
N GLU A 179 17.29 -3.41 14.35
CA GLU A 179 16.40 -4.47 14.86
C GLU A 179 16.39 -4.63 16.39
N SER A 180 16.99 -3.70 17.14
CA SER A 180 17.14 -3.78 18.60
C SER A 180 16.83 -2.47 19.32
N VAL A 181 15.70 -1.86 19.00
CA VAL A 181 15.02 -0.92 19.89
C VAL A 181 13.60 -1.44 20.04
N HIS A 182 13.01 -1.39 21.22
CA HIS A 182 11.80 -2.12 21.66
C HIS A 182 12.10 -3.50 22.29
N GLY A 183 12.98 -3.49 23.30
CA GLY A 183 12.83 -4.35 24.47
C GLY A 183 12.03 -3.65 25.56
#